data_AF-A0A2F0AIP6-F1
#
_entry.id   AF-A0A2F0AIP6-F1
#
_cell.length_a   1.000
_cell.length_b   1.000
_cell.length_c   1.000
_cell.angle_alpha   90.00
_cell.angle_beta   90.00
_cell.angle_gamma   90.00
#
_symmetry.space_group_name_H-M   'P 1'
#
loop_
_entity.id
_entity.type
_entity.pdbx_description
1 polymer ?
#
loop_
_entity_poly.entity_id
_entity_poly.type
_entity_poly.pdbx_seq_one_letter_code
_entity_poly.pdbx_strand_id
1 'polypeptide(L)'
;MFKKIIFLYLLLSLSGNLLAKQSASLRAIDRTTGRSFVLNAPINEEVKFSKLSIIVKYCYQNPINMEIENYAYIYIKDSQSNELIFTGWMFSSTPSLNSLEHPINDIWLLNCNKN
;
A
#
# COMPACT_ATOMS: atom_id res chain seq x y z
N MET A 1 33.24 33.95 17.52
CA MET A 1 33.04 33.58 16.09
C MET A 1 32.49 32.15 15.90
N PHE A 2 32.73 31.19 16.79
CA PHE A 2 32.26 29.78 16.66
C PHE A 2 30.73 29.56 16.73
N LYS A 3 29.97 30.45 17.39
CA LYS A 3 28.50 30.30 17.53
C LYS A 3 27.72 30.43 16.21
N LYS A 4 28.24 31.21 15.23
CA LYS A 4 27.56 31.40 13.93
C LYS A 4 27.63 30.16 13.03
N ILE A 5 28.69 29.35 13.17
CA ILE A 5 28.89 28.13 12.35
C ILE A 5 27.96 27.00 12.81
N ILE A 6 27.71 26.86 14.11
CA ILE A 6 26.78 25.86 14.65
C ILE A 6 25.33 26.18 14.28
N PHE A 7 24.95 27.46 14.26
CA PHE A 7 23.59 27.89 13.87
C PHE A 7 23.29 27.64 12.39
N LEU A 8 24.31 27.68 11.52
CA LEU A 8 24.16 27.43 10.09
C LEU A 8 23.99 25.94 9.76
N TYR A 9 24.62 25.04 10.53
CA TYR A 9 24.48 23.60 10.35
C TYR A 9 23.12 23.06 10.80
N LEU A 10 22.46 23.69 11.78
CA LEU A 10 21.17 23.25 12.31
C LEU A 10 20.00 23.47 11.32
N LEU A 11 20.14 24.40 10.37
CA LEU A 11 19.13 24.68 9.34
C LEU A 11 19.18 23.71 8.14
N LEU A 12 20.29 23.00 7.95
CA LEU A 12 20.52 22.13 6.78
C LEU A 12 20.02 20.69 6.97
N SER A 13 19.58 20.29 8.17
CA SER A 13 19.15 18.91 8.45
C SER A 13 17.63 18.69 8.39
N LEU A 14 16.83 19.68 8.01
CA LEU A 14 15.36 19.62 8.07
C LEU A 14 14.67 19.62 6.70
N SER A 15 15.21 18.94 5.70
CA SER A 15 14.46 18.62 4.47
C SER A 15 13.78 17.26 4.59
N GLY A 16 12.92 17.10 5.60
CA GLY A 16 11.98 15.99 5.64
C GLY A 16 10.82 16.34 4.71
N ASN A 17 10.70 15.67 3.56
CA ASN A 17 9.54 15.84 2.69
C ASN A 17 8.28 15.39 3.44
N LEU A 18 7.54 16.36 3.99
CA LEU A 18 6.23 16.16 4.61
C LEU A 18 5.15 16.12 3.51
N LEU A 19 5.42 15.38 2.43
CA LEU A 19 4.48 15.26 1.33
C LEU A 19 3.50 14.17 1.70
N ALA A 20 2.22 14.53 1.77
CA ALA A 20 1.17 13.58 2.09
C ALA A 20 1.24 12.42 1.08
N LYS A 21 1.65 11.23 1.52
CA LYS A 21 1.90 10.08 0.66
C LYS A 21 0.65 9.23 0.65
N GLN A 22 0.06 9.14 -0.53
CA GLN A 22 -1.11 8.30 -0.72
C GLN A 22 -0.73 6.81 -0.60
N SER A 23 -1.56 6.05 0.08
CA SER A 23 -1.38 4.61 0.31
C SER A 23 -2.69 3.84 0.21
N ALA A 24 -2.59 2.53 -0.01
CA ALA A 24 -3.69 1.61 0.16
C ALA A 24 -3.55 0.85 1.48
N SER A 25 -4.66 0.68 2.19
CA SER A 25 -4.78 -0.30 3.26
C SER A 25 -5.32 -1.59 2.65
N LEU A 26 -4.54 -2.67 2.70
CA LEU A 26 -4.90 -3.97 2.15
C LEU A 26 -5.11 -4.97 3.29
N ARG A 27 -6.13 -5.81 3.18
CA ARG A 27 -6.23 -7.00 4.02
C ARG A 27 -5.42 -8.12 3.36
N ALA A 28 -4.63 -8.82 4.16
CA ALA A 28 -3.86 -9.97 3.73
C ALA A 28 -4.09 -11.14 4.70
N ILE A 29 -4.57 -12.26 4.19
CA ILE A 29 -4.80 -13.48 4.96
C ILE A 29 -3.83 -14.55 4.52
N ASP A 30 -3.15 -15.17 5.49
CA ASP A 30 -2.43 -16.42 5.29
C ASP A 30 -3.40 -17.58 5.60
N ARG A 31 -3.83 -18.30 4.56
CA ARG A 31 -4.83 -19.38 4.65
C ARG A 31 -4.26 -20.63 5.33
N THR A 32 -2.94 -20.79 5.38
CA THR A 32 -2.29 -21.91 6.06
C THR A 32 -2.33 -21.74 7.58
N THR A 33 -2.12 -20.51 8.06
CA THR A 33 -2.13 -20.20 9.50
C THR A 33 -3.46 -19.64 10.01
N GLY A 34 -4.35 -19.22 9.11
CA GLY A 34 -5.61 -18.54 9.43
C GLY A 34 -5.44 -17.11 9.96
N ARG A 35 -4.24 -16.53 9.88
CA ARG A 35 -3.95 -15.18 10.39
C ARG A 35 -4.30 -14.10 9.37
N SER A 36 -4.85 -12.99 9.86
CA SER A 36 -5.22 -11.82 9.07
C SER A 36 -4.38 -10.60 9.46
N PHE A 37 -3.93 -9.86 8.47
CA PHE A 37 -3.08 -8.69 8.61
C PHE A 37 -3.65 -7.51 7.82
N VAL A 38 -3.34 -6.30 8.26
CA VAL A 38 -3.60 -5.08 7.51
C VAL A 38 -2.25 -4.51 7.07
N LEU A 39 -2.04 -4.44 5.76
CA LEU A 39 -0.82 -3.92 5.15
C LEU A 39 -1.07 -2.48 4.71
N ASN A 40 -0.21 -1.56 5.13
CA ASN A 40 -0.17 -0.22 4.55
C ASN A 40 0.80 -0.26 3.36
N ALA A 41 0.27 -0.06 2.16
CA ALA A 41 1.01 -0.11 0.90
C ALA A 41 1.06 1.28 0.25
N PRO A 42 2.19 2.01 0.38
CA PRO A 42 2.37 3.27 -0.33
C PRO A 42 2.33 3.06 -1.85
N ILE A 43 1.81 4.06 -2.56
CA ILE A 43 1.77 4.01 -4.02
C ILE A 43 3.21 3.95 -4.58
N ASN A 44 3.42 3.06 -5.55
CA ASN A 44 4.67 2.79 -6.25
C ASN A 44 5.80 2.21 -5.39
N GLU A 45 5.52 1.79 -4.16
CA GLU A 45 6.47 1.07 -3.32
C GLU A 45 6.14 -0.42 -3.26
N GLU A 46 7.18 -1.23 -3.06
CA GLU A 46 7.04 -2.67 -2.85
C GLU A 46 6.77 -2.95 -1.37
N VAL A 47 5.68 -3.67 -1.10
CA VAL A 47 5.39 -4.25 0.21
C VAL A 47 5.43 -5.77 0.11
N LYS A 48 6.17 -6.42 1.00
CA LYS A 48 6.28 -7.87 1.05
C LYS A 48 5.31 -8.47 2.05
N PHE A 49 4.66 -9.57 1.68
CA PHE A 49 3.82 -10.36 2.56
C PHE A 49 3.95 -11.83 2.19
N SER A 50 4.36 -12.68 3.15
CA SER A 50 4.65 -14.09 2.88
C SER A 50 5.67 -14.19 1.72
N LYS A 51 5.35 -14.89 0.63
CA LYS A 51 6.15 -14.97 -0.60
C LYS A 51 5.71 -14.00 -1.69
N LEU A 52 4.90 -13.00 -1.36
CA LEU A 52 4.35 -12.05 -2.33
C LEU A 52 5.06 -10.70 -2.26
N SER A 53 5.24 -10.10 -3.44
CA SER A 53 5.66 -8.72 -3.65
C SER A 53 4.46 -7.94 -4.18
N ILE A 54 3.98 -6.96 -3.41
CA ILE A 54 2.75 -6.21 -3.68
C ILE A 54 3.13 -4.78 -4.01
N ILE A 55 2.65 -4.27 -5.15
CA ILE A 55 2.87 -2.89 -5.59
C ILE A 55 1.52 -2.28 -5.96
N VAL A 56 1.13 -1.24 -5.25
CA VAL A 56 -0.05 -0.44 -5.59
C VAL A 56 0.36 0.64 -6.58
N LYS A 57 -0.24 0.66 -7.78
CA LYS A 57 0.04 1.69 -8.80
C LYS A 57 -0.90 2.87 -8.73
N TYR A 58 -2.12 2.63 -8.26
CA TYR A 58 -3.13 3.66 -8.12
C TYR A 58 -4.01 3.34 -6.92
N CYS A 59 -4.45 4.37 -6.21
CA CYS A 59 -5.42 4.25 -5.14
C CYS A 59 -6.34 5.48 -5.20
N TYR A 60 -7.64 5.28 -5.10
CA TYR A 60 -8.60 6.37 -5.01
C TYR A 60 -9.63 6.11 -3.92
N GLN A 61 -9.93 7.18 -3.19
CA GLN A 61 -10.92 7.20 -2.13
C GLN A 61 -12.06 8.12 -2.58
N ASN A 62 -13.30 7.61 -2.62
CA ASN A 62 -14.44 8.46 -2.93
C ASN A 62 -14.62 9.53 -1.82
N PRO A 63 -14.94 10.78 -2.20
CA PRO A 63 -15.44 11.79 -1.27
C PRO A 63 -16.67 11.32 -0.49
N ILE A 64 -16.83 11.83 0.73
CA ILE A 64 -17.91 11.44 1.67
C ILE A 64 -19.31 11.74 1.12
N ASN A 65 -19.44 12.73 0.23
CA ASN A 65 -20.72 13.13 -0.37
C ASN A 65 -21.13 12.30 -1.60
N MET A 66 -20.32 11.32 -2.01
CA MET A 66 -20.64 10.37 -3.07
C MET A 66 -20.83 8.96 -2.50
N GLU A 67 -21.29 8.03 -3.32
CA GLU A 67 -21.35 6.62 -2.94
C GLU A 67 -19.98 6.15 -2.45
N ILE A 68 -19.93 5.42 -1.32
CA ILE A 68 -18.67 5.01 -0.71
C ILE A 68 -18.12 3.83 -1.51
N GLU A 69 -17.19 4.13 -2.42
CA GLU A 69 -16.36 3.13 -3.06
C GLU A 69 -14.91 3.60 -3.10
N ASN A 70 -13.99 2.71 -2.79
CA ASN A 70 -12.55 2.95 -2.93
C ASN A 70 -12.01 1.88 -3.84
N TYR A 71 -11.12 2.27 -4.75
CA TYR A 71 -10.56 1.33 -5.70
C TYR A 71 -9.07 1.56 -5.90
N ALA A 72 -8.35 0.48 -6.14
CA ALA A 72 -6.90 0.50 -6.28
C ALA A 72 -6.46 -0.46 -7.39
N TYR A 73 -5.48 -0.02 -8.18
CA TYR A 73 -4.86 -0.87 -9.19
C TYR A 73 -3.57 -1.46 -8.63
N ILE A 74 -3.52 -2.79 -8.55
CA ILE A 74 -2.51 -3.52 -7.78
C ILE A 74 -1.82 -4.55 -8.67
N TYR A 75 -0.51 -4.68 -8.48
CA TYR A 75 0.32 -5.73 -9.04
C TYR A 75 0.84 -6.59 -7.91
N ILE A 76 0.73 -7.90 -8.06
CA ILE A 76 1.27 -8.86 -7.10
C ILE A 76 2.12 -9.86 -7.85
N LYS A 77 3.33 -10.07 -7.35
CA LYS A 77 4.30 -11.00 -7.90
C LYS A 77 4.74 -12.02 -6.88
N ASP A 78 5.23 -13.16 -7.34
CA ASP A 78 6.03 -14.04 -6.50
C ASP A 78 7.35 -13.34 -6.19
N SER A 79 7.72 -13.27 -4.92
CA SER A 79 8.93 -12.58 -4.45
C SER A 79 10.23 -13.30 -4.82
N GLN A 80 10.19 -14.60 -5.12
CA GLN A 80 11.35 -15.40 -5.48
C GLN A 80 11.49 -15.51 -7.00
N SER A 81 10.43 -15.86 -7.72
CA SER A 81 10.47 -16.01 -9.18
C SER A 81 10.26 -14.70 -9.94
N ASN A 82 9.78 -13.64 -9.27
CA ASN A 82 9.38 -12.36 -9.89
C ASN A 82 8.28 -12.51 -10.96
N GLU A 83 7.57 -13.65 -10.95
CA GLU A 83 6.44 -13.93 -11.82
C GLU A 83 5.22 -13.10 -11.39
N LEU A 84 4.49 -12.56 -12.37
CA LEU A 84 3.24 -11.83 -12.10
C LEU A 84 2.13 -12.80 -11.73
N ILE A 85 1.68 -12.74 -10.48
CA ILE A 85 0.59 -13.58 -9.96
C ILE A 85 -0.77 -12.91 -10.18
N PHE A 86 -0.84 -11.59 -9.99
CA PHE A 86 -2.09 -10.84 -10.12
C PHE A 86 -1.83 -9.43 -10.62
N THR A 87 -2.73 -8.95 -11.48
CA THR A 87 -2.84 -7.53 -11.84
C THR A 87 -4.30 -7.17 -12.03
N GLY A 88 -4.77 -6.11 -11.37
CA GLY A 88 -6.19 -5.79 -11.43
C GLY A 88 -6.62 -4.66 -10.51
N TRP A 89 -7.85 -4.20 -10.75
CA TRP A 89 -8.55 -3.24 -9.91
C TRP A 89 -9.26 -3.95 -8.77
N MET A 90 -8.94 -3.61 -7.53
CA MET A 90 -9.66 -4.07 -6.35
C MET A 90 -10.63 -3.00 -5.86
N PHE A 91 -11.78 -3.42 -5.34
CA PHE A 91 -12.85 -2.56 -4.83
C PHE A 91 -13.07 -2.84 -3.35
N SER A 92 -13.10 -1.79 -2.54
CA SER A 92 -13.22 -1.92 -1.09
C SER A 92 -14.61 -2.37 -0.64
N SER A 93 -15.66 -1.94 -1.34
CA SER A 93 -17.04 -2.31 -0.98
C SER A 93 -17.38 -3.74 -1.39
N THR A 94 -16.79 -4.20 -2.50
CA THR A 94 -17.05 -5.52 -3.11
C THR A 94 -15.74 -6.27 -3.40
N PRO A 95 -15.03 -6.76 -2.36
CA PRO A 95 -13.74 -7.43 -2.53
C PRO A 95 -13.78 -8.64 -3.46
N SER A 96 -14.88 -9.40 -3.42
CA SER A 96 -15.06 -10.62 -4.21
C SER A 96 -15.10 -10.40 -5.73
N LEU A 97 -15.22 -9.16 -6.21
CA LEU A 97 -15.28 -8.89 -7.65
C LEU A 97 -13.93 -9.09 -8.34
N ASN A 98 -12.82 -8.80 -7.65
CA ASN A 98 -11.48 -8.92 -8.24
C ASN A 98 -10.37 -8.91 -7.16
N SER A 99 -10.44 -9.83 -6.20
CA SER A 99 -9.38 -10.05 -5.19
C SER A 99 -8.31 -11.02 -5.70
N LEU A 100 -7.19 -11.11 -4.96
CA LEU A 100 -6.21 -12.16 -5.21
C LEU A 100 -6.72 -13.49 -4.65
N GLU A 101 -7.04 -14.45 -5.51
CA GLU A 101 -7.41 -15.81 -5.13
C GLU A 101 -6.22 -16.78 -5.22
N HIS A 102 -5.18 -16.56 -4.42
CA HIS A 102 -4.03 -17.47 -4.38
C HIS A 102 -4.29 -18.63 -3.39
N PRO A 103 -3.76 -19.86 -3.62
CA PRO A 103 -4.01 -21.00 -2.74
C PRO A 103 -3.61 -20.78 -1.28
N ILE A 104 -2.56 -20.00 -1.06
CA ILE A 104 -1.97 -19.75 0.28
C ILE A 104 -2.40 -18.40 0.85
N ASN A 105 -2.60 -17.39 0.01
CA ASN A 105 -2.80 -16.01 0.45
C ASN A 105 -4.06 -15.43 -0.18
N ASP A 106 -4.81 -14.63 0.57
CA ASP A 106 -5.93 -13.86 0.04
C ASP A 106 -5.68 -12.38 0.33
N ILE A 107 -5.78 -11.53 -0.69
CA ILE A 107 -5.47 -10.10 -0.59
C ILE A 107 -6.58 -9.29 -1.25
N TRP A 108 -7.06 -8.27 -0.53
CA TRP A 108 -8.02 -7.31 -1.06
C TRP A 108 -7.87 -5.91 -0.45
N LEU A 109 -8.44 -4.92 -1.13
CA LEU A 109 -8.45 -3.53 -0.70
C LEU A 109 -9.42 -3.29 0.46
N LEU A 110 -8.99 -2.55 1.48
CA LEU A 110 -9.84 -2.04 2.55
C LEU A 110 -10.15 -0.56 2.38
N ASN A 111 -9.12 0.26 2.09
CA ASN A 111 -9.29 1.69 1.91
C ASN A 111 -8.11 2.30 1.14
N CYS A 112 -8.31 3.50 0.61
CA CYS A 112 -7.23 4.38 0.16
C CYS A 112 -7.09 5.53 1.15
N ASN A 113 -5.87 5.82 1.59
CA ASN A 113 -5.59 6.87 2.56
C ASN A 113 -4.69 7.93 1.92
N LYS A 114 -4.91 9.19 2.31
CA LYS A 114 -3.96 10.29 2.11
C LYS A 114 -3.36 10.60 3.48
N ASN A 115 -2.22 9.99 3.80
CA ASN A 115 -1.45 10.31 5.01
C ASN A 115 -0.59 11.54 4.78
#